data_AF-A0A6J4RFM7-F1
#
_entry.id   AF-A0A6J4RFM7-F1
#
_cell.length_a   1.000
_cell.length_b   1.000
_cell.length_c   1.000
_cell.angle_alpha   90.00
_cell.angle_beta   90.00
_cell.angle_gamma   90.00
#
_symmetry.space_group_name_H-M   'P 1'
#
loop_
_entity.id
_entity.type
_entity.pdbx_description
1 polymer ?
#
loop_
_entity_poly.entity_id
_entity_poly.type
_entity_poly.pdbx_seq_one_letter_code
_entity_poly.pdbx_strand_id
1 'polypeptide(L)'
;MSETPRQKALWAIGLIFVVISALIPVIWLLSLSLKQTPDLTDSQFLPLNGITFENYSGIFSSGNEFIDYLRNSIGIALIATFISIVLGAMAAYALARLDFPGKTLILSVALAIAMFPPISVVGP
;
A
#
# COMPACT_ATOMS: atom_id res chain seq x y z
N MET A 1 -24.14 24.21 7.18
CA MET A 1 -23.24 25.34 6.88
C MET A 1 -22.91 25.24 5.40
N SER A 2 -23.44 26.13 4.57
CA SER A 2 -23.15 26.10 3.12
C SER A 2 -21.79 26.75 2.87
N GLU A 3 -20.80 25.94 2.51
CA GLU A 3 -19.48 26.41 2.08
C GLU A 3 -19.63 27.49 1.00
N THR A 4 -18.98 28.64 1.20
CA THR A 4 -18.94 29.72 0.20
C THR A 4 -18.25 29.21 -1.08
N PRO A 5 -18.59 29.73 -2.28
CA PRO A 5 -17.98 29.28 -3.53
C PRO A 5 -16.45 29.38 -3.53
N ARG A 6 -15.90 30.35 -2.79
CA ARG A 6 -14.45 30.49 -2.57
C ARG A 6 -13.86 29.35 -1.73
N GLN A 7 -14.54 28.93 -0.66
CA GLN A 7 -14.08 27.80 0.16
C GLN A 7 -14.09 26.50 -0.64
N LYS A 8 -15.14 26.24 -1.43
CA LYS A 8 -15.19 25.08 -2.33
C LYS A 8 -14.04 25.06 -3.33
N ALA A 9 -13.71 26.22 -3.92
CA ALA A 9 -12.58 26.34 -4.83
C ALA A 9 -11.24 26.06 -4.13
N LEU A 10 -11.03 26.57 -2.93
CA LEU A 10 -9.82 26.31 -2.15
C LEU A 10 -9.68 24.82 -1.77
N TRP A 11 -10.77 24.19 -1.33
CA TRP A 11 -10.79 22.75 -1.06
C TRP A 11 -10.51 21.93 -2.32
N ALA A 12 -11.10 22.30 -3.45
CA ALA A 12 -10.86 21.63 -4.73
C ALA A 12 -9.39 21.74 -5.16
N ILE A 13 -8.79 22.92 -5.06
CA ILE A 13 -7.36 23.14 -5.38
C ILE A 13 -6.47 22.32 -4.43
N GLY A 14 -6.77 22.32 -3.13
CA GLY A 14 -6.05 21.53 -2.14
C GLY A 14 -6.13 20.03 -2.43
N LEU A 15 -7.32 19.52 -2.75
CA LEU A 15 -7.53 18.12 -3.16
C LEU A 15 -6.73 17.77 -4.42
N ILE A 16 -6.81 18.60 -5.46
CA ILE A 16 -6.06 18.39 -6.70
C ILE A 16 -4.56 18.35 -6.43
N PHE A 17 -4.05 19.27 -5.61
CA PHE A 17 -2.64 19.30 -5.25
C PHE A 17 -2.19 18.03 -4.53
N VAL A 18 -2.97 17.56 -3.54
CA VAL A 18 -2.68 16.32 -2.79
C VAL A 18 -2.71 15.10 -3.72
N VAL A 19 -3.72 15.00 -4.59
CA VAL A 19 -3.85 13.89 -5.55
C VAL A 19 -2.67 13.87 -6.52
N ILE A 20 -2.32 15.01 -7.11
CA ILE A 20 -1.17 15.09 -8.03
C ILE A 20 0.10 14.68 -7.30
N SER A 21 0.35 15.24 -6.11
CA SER A 21 1.55 14.93 -5.33
C SER A 21 1.67 13.45 -4.98
N ALA A 22 0.55 12.79 -4.65
CA ALA A 22 0.51 11.36 -4.37
C ALA A 22 0.71 10.50 -5.63
N LEU A 23 0.25 10.97 -6.80
CA LEU A 23 0.35 10.24 -8.06
C LEU A 23 1.70 10.37 -8.75
N ILE A 24 2.47 11.43 -8.51
CA ILE A 24 3.81 11.61 -9.11
C ILE A 24 4.69 10.35 -9.01
N PRO A 25 4.93 9.74 -7.83
CA PRO A 25 5.76 8.54 -7.74
C PRO A 25 5.15 7.32 -8.45
N VAL A 26 3.81 7.22 -8.47
CA VAL A 26 3.11 6.13 -9.18
C VAL A 26 3.28 6.28 -10.68
N ILE A 27 3.14 7.49 -11.20
CA ILE A 27 3.34 7.80 -12.63
C ILE A 27 4.80 7.56 -13.01
N TRP A 28 5.75 7.89 -12.13
CA TRP A 28 7.16 7.58 -12.34
C TRP A 28 7.40 6.07 -12.46
N LEU A 29 6.83 5.26 -11.56
CA LEU A 29 6.92 3.79 -11.64
C LEU A 29 6.30 3.24 -12.92
N LEU A 30 5.16 3.78 -13.35
CA LEU A 30 4.53 3.40 -14.62
C LEU A 30 5.43 3.77 -15.81
N SER A 31 6.02 4.95 -15.81
CA SER A 31 6.97 5.38 -16.84
C SER A 31 8.16 4.42 -16.93
N LEU A 32 8.79 4.10 -15.79
CA LEU A 32 9.89 3.14 -15.72
C LEU A 32 9.51 1.76 -16.26
N SER A 33 8.31 1.28 -15.95
CA SER A 33 7.84 -0.03 -16.43
C SER A 33 7.69 -0.12 -17.95
N LEU A 34 7.52 1.03 -18.62
CA LEU A 34 7.33 1.16 -20.06
C LEU A 34 8.60 1.57 -20.82
N LYS A 35 9.69 1.89 -20.12
CA LYS A 35 11.00 2.21 -20.72
C LYS A 35 11.73 0.95 -21.16
N GLN A 36 12.61 1.08 -22.16
CA GLN A 36 13.53 0.00 -22.53
C GLN A 36 14.60 -0.19 -21.44
N THR A 37 15.10 -1.42 -21.27
CA THR A 37 16.10 -1.78 -20.25
C THR A 37 17.34 -0.87 -20.23
N PRO A 38 17.91 -0.46 -21.39
CA PRO A 38 19.06 0.45 -21.42
C PRO A 38 18.76 1.85 -20.88
N ASP A 39 17.49 2.27 -20.90
CA ASP A 39 17.04 3.63 -20.55
C ASP A 39 16.53 3.74 -19.10
N LEU A 40 16.62 2.65 -18.32
CA LEU A 40 16.17 2.62 -16.93
C LEU A 40 17.00 3.52 -16.01
N THR A 41 18.25 3.81 -16.38
CA THR A 41 19.15 4.72 -15.66
C THR A 41 19.02 6.18 -16.10
N ASP A 42 18.23 6.47 -17.14
CA ASP A 42 18.01 7.83 -17.59
C ASP A 42 17.06 8.58 -16.65
N SER A 43 17.40 9.83 -16.32
CA SER A 43 16.68 10.70 -15.38
C SER A 43 15.37 11.29 -15.96
N GLN A 44 14.97 10.85 -17.15
CA GLN A 44 13.77 11.34 -17.82
C GLN A 44 12.48 10.82 -17.15
N PHE A 45 11.52 11.72 -16.94
CA PHE A 45 10.22 11.37 -16.34
C PHE A 45 9.32 10.55 -17.27
N LEU A 46 9.37 10.80 -18.58
CA LEU A 46 8.55 10.12 -19.58
C LEU A 46 9.42 9.24 -20.47
N PRO A 47 8.87 8.16 -21.06
CA PRO A 47 9.58 7.31 -22.01
C PRO A 47 9.68 8.03 -23.37
N LEU A 48 10.59 9.00 -23.49
CA LEU A 48 10.76 9.80 -24.72
C LEU A 48 11.39 9.00 -25.87
N ASN A 49 12.18 7.96 -25.54
CA ASN A 49 12.84 7.10 -26.52
C ASN A 49 11.91 5.99 -27.07
N GLY A 50 10.66 5.93 -26.61
CA GLY A 50 9.64 4.98 -27.06
C GLY A 50 9.02 4.19 -25.92
N ILE A 51 7.74 3.85 -26.08
CA ILE A 51 7.00 2.98 -25.17
C ILE A 51 7.23 1.53 -25.59
N THR A 52 7.69 0.69 -24.67
CA THR A 52 7.83 -0.76 -24.89
C THR A 52 7.02 -1.56 -23.86
N PHE A 53 6.57 -2.74 -24.26
CA PHE A 53 5.96 -3.74 -23.38
C PHE A 53 6.88 -4.95 -23.15
N GLU A 54 8.15 -4.86 -23.57
CA GLU A 54 9.11 -5.94 -23.47
C GLU A 54 9.34 -6.39 -22.03
N ASN A 55 9.37 -5.45 -21.07
CA ASN A 55 9.48 -5.76 -19.64
C ASN A 55 8.31 -6.65 -19.17
N TYR A 56 7.10 -6.39 -19.67
CA TYR A 56 5.92 -7.19 -19.34
C TYR A 56 5.96 -8.56 -20.03
N SER A 57 6.28 -8.64 -21.31
CA SER A 57 6.43 -9.95 -21.96
C SER A 57 7.58 -10.76 -21.35
N GLY A 58 8.66 -10.11 -20.92
CA GLY A 58 9.84 -10.72 -20.32
C GLY A 58 9.52 -11.43 -19.00
N ILE A 59 8.76 -10.79 -18.11
CA ILE A 59 8.39 -11.40 -16.82
C ILE A 59 7.51 -12.66 -16.97
N PHE A 60 6.71 -12.75 -18.04
CA PHE A 60 5.85 -13.91 -18.30
C PHE A 60 6.51 -14.96 -19.22
N SER A 61 7.52 -14.57 -20.01
CA SER A 61 8.21 -15.47 -20.94
C SER A 61 9.44 -16.14 -20.33
N SER A 62 10.03 -15.54 -19.29
CA SER A 62 11.25 -16.05 -18.63
C SER A 62 10.99 -17.23 -17.68
N GLY A 63 9.76 -17.76 -17.65
CA GLY A 63 9.32 -18.87 -16.79
C GLY A 63 8.06 -18.54 -15.99
N ASN A 64 7.68 -19.44 -15.08
CA ASN A 64 6.51 -19.27 -14.21
C ASN A 64 6.82 -18.62 -12.85
N GLU A 65 8.07 -18.26 -12.57
CA GLU A 65 8.49 -17.76 -11.25
C GLU A 65 7.68 -16.55 -10.79
N PHE A 66 7.44 -15.57 -11.69
CA PHE A 66 6.64 -14.40 -11.37
C PHE A 66 5.20 -14.77 -10.99
N ILE A 67 4.59 -15.71 -11.71
CA ILE A 67 3.23 -16.19 -11.43
C ILE A 67 3.18 -16.93 -10.09
N ASP A 68 4.20 -17.71 -9.77
CA ASP A 68 4.30 -18.43 -8.51
C ASP A 68 4.49 -17.46 -7.33
N TYR A 69 5.34 -16.45 -7.47
CA TYR A 69 5.47 -15.37 -6.47
C TYR A 69 4.15 -14.62 -6.29
N LEU A 70 3.46 -14.27 -7.38
CA LEU A 70 2.18 -13.58 -7.33
C LEU A 70 1.11 -14.42 -6.62
N ARG A 71 1.02 -15.72 -6.93
CA ARG A 71 0.09 -16.66 -6.27
C ARG A 71 0.38 -16.78 -4.78
N ASN A 72 1.65 -16.92 -4.41
CA ASN A 72 2.07 -17.00 -3.01
C ASN A 72 1.71 -15.72 -2.25
N SER A 73 2.02 -14.54 -2.81
CA SER A 73 1.67 -13.27 -2.18
C SER A 73 0.17 -13.08 -2.00
N ILE A 74 -0.63 -13.38 -3.03
CA ILE A 74 -2.10 -13.29 -2.95
C ILE A 74 -2.63 -14.28 -1.90
N GLY A 75 -2.16 -15.52 -1.92
CA GLY A 75 -2.58 -16.54 -0.95
C GLY A 75 -2.27 -16.14 0.48
N ILE A 76 -1.03 -15.71 0.76
CA ILE A 76 -0.61 -15.25 2.09
C ILE A 76 -1.43 -14.03 2.51
N ALA A 77 -1.59 -13.03 1.63
CA ALA A 77 -2.34 -11.82 1.95
C ALA A 77 -3.81 -12.12 2.30
N LEU A 78 -4.48 -12.99 1.53
CA LEU A 78 -5.87 -13.37 1.77
C LEU A 78 -6.03 -14.15 3.08
N ILE A 79 -5.20 -15.16 3.31
CA ILE A 79 -5.26 -15.97 4.53
C ILE A 79 -4.98 -15.10 5.76
N ALA A 80 -3.91 -14.30 5.73
CA ALA A 80 -3.55 -13.40 6.83
C ALA A 80 -4.66 -12.37 7.11
N THR A 81 -5.23 -11.77 6.06
CA THR A 81 -6.33 -10.80 6.20
C THR A 81 -7.57 -11.46 6.80
N PHE A 82 -7.96 -12.65 6.31
CA PHE A 82 -9.13 -13.36 6.80
C PHE A 82 -9.00 -13.71 8.29
N ILE A 83 -7.87 -14.32 8.67
CA ILE A 83 -7.59 -14.67 10.08
C ILE A 83 -7.58 -13.40 10.95
N SER A 84 -6.92 -12.33 10.49
CA SER A 84 -6.84 -11.06 11.22
C SER A 84 -8.21 -10.42 11.42
N ILE A 85 -9.09 -10.46 10.42
CA ILE A 85 -10.45 -9.92 10.53
C ILE A 85 -11.26 -10.76 11.52
N VAL A 86 -11.23 -12.09 11.42
CA VAL A 86 -12.01 -12.96 12.32
C VAL A 86 -11.60 -12.74 13.77
N LEU A 87 -10.31 -12.86 14.07
CA LEU A 87 -9.80 -12.69 15.43
C LEU A 87 -9.92 -11.23 15.90
N GLY A 88 -9.59 -10.28 15.03
CA GLY A 88 -9.65 -8.86 15.31
C GLY A 88 -11.07 -8.37 15.59
N ALA A 89 -12.07 -8.84 14.84
CA ALA A 89 -13.48 -8.49 15.07
C ALA A 89 -13.99 -9.04 16.40
N MET A 90 -13.63 -10.28 16.75
CA MET A 90 -13.98 -10.86 18.05
C MET A 90 -13.36 -10.06 19.21
N ALA A 91 -12.07 -9.74 19.12
CA ALA A 91 -11.37 -8.93 20.12
C ALA A 91 -11.95 -7.51 20.22
N ALA A 92 -12.20 -6.87 19.08
CA ALA A 92 -12.80 -5.54 19.01
C ALA A 92 -14.20 -5.51 19.63
N TYR A 93 -15.03 -6.54 19.40
CA TYR A 93 -16.35 -6.64 20.02
C TYR A 93 -16.27 -6.77 21.54
N ALA A 94 -15.40 -7.66 22.04
CA ALA A 94 -15.19 -7.82 23.48
C ALA A 94 -14.75 -6.51 24.13
N LEU A 95 -13.80 -5.79 23.51
CA LEU A 95 -13.31 -4.51 24.00
C LEU A 95 -14.35 -3.39 23.88
N ALA A 96 -15.14 -3.34 22.81
CA ALA A 96 -16.10 -2.27 22.59
C ALA A 96 -17.38 -2.42 23.42
N ARG A 97 -17.83 -3.66 23.67
CA ARG A 97 -19.16 -3.92 24.24
C ARG A 97 -19.17 -4.55 25.63
N LEU A 98 -18.11 -5.24 26.04
CA LEU A 98 -18.04 -5.86 27.36
C LEU A 98 -17.25 -4.97 28.34
N ASP A 99 -17.70 -4.98 29.59
CA ASP A 99 -17.01 -4.35 30.71
C ASP A 99 -16.43 -5.44 31.60
N PHE A 100 -15.11 -5.59 31.57
CA PHE A 100 -14.38 -6.62 32.29
C PHE A 100 -13.07 -6.06 32.88
N PRO A 101 -12.60 -6.61 34.01
CA PRO A 101 -11.35 -6.15 34.62
C PRO A 101 -10.15 -6.47 33.72
N GLY A 102 -9.25 -5.49 33.51
CA GLY A 102 -8.05 -5.64 32.67
C GLY A 102 -8.17 -5.12 31.24
N LYS A 103 -9.34 -4.63 30.82
CA LYS A 103 -9.61 -4.05 29.49
C LYS A 103 -8.60 -2.97 29.05
N THR A 104 -8.25 -2.04 29.95
CA THR A 104 -7.27 -0.97 29.66
C THR A 104 -5.87 -1.52 29.43
N LEU A 105 -5.46 -2.56 30.17
CA LEU A 105 -4.15 -3.18 29.98
C LEU A 105 -4.06 -3.84 28.60
N ILE A 106 -5.09 -4.59 28.20
CA ILE A 106 -5.15 -5.23 26.88
C ILE A 106 -5.06 -4.19 25.76
N LEU A 107 -5.82 -3.09 25.86
CA LEU A 107 -5.74 -1.99 24.90
C LEU A 107 -4.34 -1.36 24.83
N SER A 108 -3.71 -1.13 25.99
CA SER A 108 -2.37 -0.56 26.03
C SER A 108 -1.30 -1.48 25.43
N VAL A 109 -1.39 -2.79 25.66
CA VAL A 109 -0.48 -3.78 25.07
C VAL A 109 -0.70 -3.89 23.57
N ALA A 110 -1.94 -3.91 23.10
CA ALA A 110 -2.24 -3.92 21.67
C ALA A 110 -1.64 -2.69 20.97
N LEU A 111 -1.75 -1.50 21.59
CA LEU A 111 -1.13 -0.28 21.08
C LEU A 111 0.40 -0.35 21.12
N ALA A 112 0.99 -0.88 22.20
CA ALA A 112 2.43 -1.05 22.31
C ALA A 112 2.99 -1.98 21.21
N ILE A 113 2.29 -3.07 20.91
CA ILE A 113 2.64 -3.98 19.81
C ILE A 113 2.53 -3.26 18.46
N ALA A 114 1.46 -2.48 18.23
CA ALA A 114 1.26 -1.75 16.98
C ALA A 114 2.34 -0.67 16.71
N MET A 115 2.94 -0.14 17.77
CA MET A 115 4.04 0.84 17.69
C MET A 115 5.43 0.20 17.71
N PHE A 116 5.52 -1.11 17.92
CA PHE A 116 6.80 -1.80 18.08
C PHE A 116 7.53 -1.88 16.72
N PRO A 117 8.83 -1.54 16.66
CA PRO A 117 9.59 -1.53 15.41
C PRO A 117 9.73 -2.96 14.86
N PRO A 118 9.25 -3.26 13.64
CA PRO A 118 9.31 -4.61 13.08
C PRO A 118 10.74 -5.17 12.97
N ILE A 119 11.73 -4.30 12.72
CA ILE A 119 13.14 -4.66 12.59
C ILE A 119 13.76 -5.22 13.88
N SER A 120 13.16 -4.99 15.04
CA SER A 120 13.66 -5.52 16.32
C SER A 120 13.14 -6.92 16.64
N VAL A 121 12.13 -7.40 15.90
CA VAL A 121 11.50 -8.71 16.11
C VAL A 121 12.16 -9.79 15.25
N VAL A 122 12.63 -9.41 14.05
CA VAL A 122 13.38 -10.31 13.18
C VAL A 122 14.86 -10.17 13.54
N GLY A 123 15.37 -11.11 14.36
CA GLY A 123 16.81 -11.23 14.62
C GLY A 123 17.59 -11.62 13.36
N PRO A 124 18.93 -11.50 13.37
CA PRO A 124 19.77 -11.93 12.25
C PRO A 124 19.59 -13.41 11.90
#